data_AF-A0A1V5B0I4-F1
#
_entry.id   AF-A0A1V5B0I4-F1
#
_cell.length_a   1.000
_cell.length_b   1.000
_cell.length_c   1.000
_cell.angle_alpha   90.00
_cell.angle_beta   90.00
_cell.angle_gamma   90.00
#
_symmetry.space_group_name_H-M   'P 1'
#
loop_
_entity.id
_entity.type
_entity.pdbx_description
1 polymer ?
#
loop_
_entity_poly.entity_id
_entity_poly.type
_entity_poly.pdbx_seq_one_letter_code
_entity_poly.pdbx_strand_id
1 'polypeptide(L)'
;MVQSSQFSSPTSSSTHPPTSSPSVAGDIQKLESAVGRLSPVQKMLLGTDGSVTNLLEVITGSPIEIETLVQKVMPADEAVARELQINPGEEVNFRIVLLKKKASREALIYAVSHTPLKRLDASFKDDLTRADIPIGVILKKHHIESRRDITSTAFSSAAEEHCRAFGVFSREIMLNRRYRIIRHGQPLISIQETFPYNSFRDEQKVLIQTPSRLHLTLTDLTGSSGRVDGGVGISLDEPNILLEAERSEDLVAHGENADRALDAARAVQKHLGLGGARLQIRRGYRMHVGLGGGTQMGIAAGKALCELYGRPLSVRDIARIIRRGGTSGIGTAAFETGGFLIDGGHSYGPGKEKMSFSPSSACTGVRPAAVTMRHDFPRDWKIILALPEIAAGAHGKREVDIFRDYCPLPVAEVHELCYQILVRMVPSIVEESLDDFGAAINRVQEIGFKRIEVMLQHPVVHNLMEQMRQAGAACAGLSSFGPAVYAITDTQGRDIEAAAREAMNEVGGEVLITRARNEGARVRVA
;
A
#
# COMPACT_ATOMS: atom_id res chain seq x y z
N MET A 1 -39.12 79.07 -14.94
CA MET A 1 -38.07 79.87 -15.63
C MET A 1 -37.04 80.26 -14.58
N VAL A 2 -35.77 80.24 -14.98
CA VAL A 2 -34.53 80.49 -14.22
C VAL A 2 -33.77 79.21 -13.82
N GLN A 3 -32.56 79.20 -14.35
CA GLN A 3 -31.60 78.15 -14.65
C GLN A 3 -30.68 77.76 -13.48
N SER A 4 -30.34 76.47 -13.49
CA SER A 4 -29.04 75.83 -13.26
C SER A 4 -27.85 76.62 -12.68
N SER A 5 -27.22 76.03 -11.66
CA SER A 5 -25.77 75.97 -11.50
C SER A 5 -25.34 74.57 -11.04
N GLN A 6 -24.33 74.00 -11.71
CA GLN A 6 -23.65 72.74 -11.37
C GLN A 6 -22.65 72.96 -10.24
N PHE A 7 -22.47 71.99 -9.34
CA PHE A 7 -21.14 71.62 -8.80
C PHE A 7 -21.18 70.20 -8.18
N SER A 8 -20.45 69.30 -8.84
CA SER A 8 -19.57 68.22 -8.33
C SER A 8 -20.03 67.23 -7.24
N SER A 9 -20.01 65.95 -7.62
CA SER A 9 -19.99 64.74 -6.79
C SER A 9 -18.77 64.65 -5.84
N PRO A 10 -18.88 63.83 -4.77
CA PRO A 10 -17.95 62.70 -4.68
C PRO A 10 -18.56 61.37 -4.19
N THR A 11 -17.96 60.31 -4.75
CA THR A 11 -17.59 59.02 -4.13
C THR A 11 -18.66 57.95 -3.88
N SER A 12 -18.62 56.99 -4.82
CA SER A 12 -19.01 55.58 -4.75
C SER A 12 -18.64 54.90 -3.43
N SER A 13 -19.64 54.29 -2.79
CA SER A 13 -19.45 53.27 -1.77
C SER A 13 -18.82 52.01 -2.39
N SER A 14 -17.57 51.72 -2.01
CA SER A 14 -16.92 50.44 -2.31
C SER A 14 -17.57 49.35 -1.46
N THR A 15 -18.45 48.56 -2.07
CA THR A 15 -18.87 47.25 -1.54
C THR A 15 -17.67 46.30 -1.62
N HIS A 16 -16.90 46.22 -0.54
CA HIS A 16 -16.01 45.08 -0.35
C HIS A 16 -16.86 43.80 -0.29
N PRO A 17 -16.58 42.77 -1.11
CA PRO A 17 -17.19 41.48 -0.90
C PRO A 17 -16.72 40.96 0.47
N PRO A 18 -17.61 40.37 1.29
CA PRO A 18 -17.17 39.74 2.53
C PRO A 18 -16.20 38.63 2.15
N THR A 19 -14.95 38.74 2.60
CA THR A 19 -13.99 37.65 2.62
C THR A 19 -14.59 36.54 3.48
N SER A 20 -15.22 35.57 2.84
CA SER A 20 -15.83 34.42 3.52
C SER A 20 -14.74 33.68 4.27
N SER A 21 -14.80 33.72 5.61
CA SER A 21 -14.14 32.72 6.45
C SER A 21 -14.42 31.34 5.85
N PRO A 22 -13.41 30.46 5.67
CA PRO A 22 -13.64 29.13 5.09
C PRO A 22 -14.69 28.43 5.94
N SER A 23 -15.82 28.08 5.32
CA SER A 23 -16.87 27.35 6.03
C SER A 23 -16.40 25.90 6.17
N VAL A 24 -16.51 25.34 7.37
CA VAL A 24 -16.22 23.92 7.65
C VAL A 24 -16.96 23.01 6.67
N ALA A 25 -18.19 23.37 6.30
CA ALA A 25 -18.97 22.68 5.29
C ALA A 25 -18.30 22.68 3.90
N GLY A 26 -17.73 23.81 3.47
CA GLY A 26 -16.99 23.92 2.22
C GLY A 26 -15.72 23.07 2.20
N ASP A 27 -15.00 22.97 3.31
CA ASP A 27 -13.81 22.11 3.40
C ASP A 27 -14.17 20.62 3.41
N ILE A 28 -15.25 20.24 4.09
CA ILE A 28 -15.80 18.88 4.03
C ILE A 28 -16.24 18.52 2.60
N GLN A 29 -16.82 19.46 1.86
CA GLN A 29 -17.22 19.21 0.48
C GLN A 29 -16.01 18.98 -0.44
N LYS A 30 -14.93 19.77 -0.26
CA LYS A 30 -13.66 19.53 -0.96
C LYS A 30 -13.06 18.17 -0.61
N LEU A 31 -13.14 17.77 0.67
CA LEU A 31 -12.72 16.44 1.11
C LEU A 31 -13.47 15.34 0.38
N GLU A 32 -14.81 15.41 0.29
CA GLU A 32 -15.61 14.41 -0.42
C GLU A 32 -15.22 14.29 -1.90
N SER A 33 -14.93 15.41 -2.56
CA SER A 33 -14.44 15.40 -3.95
C SER A 33 -13.08 14.70 -4.11
N ALA A 34 -12.24 14.73 -3.07
CA ALA A 34 -10.90 14.15 -3.13
C ALA A 34 -10.85 12.67 -2.71
N VAL A 35 -11.56 12.29 -1.65
CA VAL A 35 -11.45 10.93 -1.06
C VAL A 35 -12.65 10.03 -1.35
N GLY A 36 -13.76 10.61 -1.80
CA GLY A 36 -15.06 9.96 -1.97
C GLY A 36 -16.05 10.33 -0.87
N ARG A 37 -17.30 9.86 -0.99
CA ARG A 37 -18.40 10.17 -0.07
C ARG A 37 -18.05 9.92 1.40
N LEU A 38 -18.34 10.88 2.26
CA LEU A 38 -18.20 10.75 3.72
C LEU A 38 -19.55 10.41 4.35
N SER A 39 -19.55 9.59 5.41
CA SER A 39 -20.77 9.31 6.18
C SER A 39 -21.21 10.54 7.00
N PRO A 40 -22.49 10.65 7.39
CA PRO A 40 -22.94 11.73 8.28
C PRO A 40 -22.13 11.81 9.58
N VAL A 41 -21.77 10.66 10.15
CA VAL A 41 -20.95 10.57 11.37
C VAL A 41 -19.55 11.12 11.13
N GLN A 42 -18.91 10.78 10.00
CA GLN A 42 -17.59 11.30 9.65
C GLN A 42 -17.62 12.82 9.48
N LYS A 43 -18.63 13.36 8.80
CA LYS A 43 -18.83 14.80 8.64
C LYS A 43 -19.01 15.50 9.99
N MET A 44 -19.81 14.90 10.87
CA MET A 44 -20.02 15.42 12.23
C MET A 44 -18.73 15.43 13.03
N LEU A 45 -17.95 14.33 13.01
CA LEU A 45 -16.66 14.25 13.69
C LEU A 45 -15.67 15.29 13.15
N LEU A 46 -15.60 15.49 11.83
CA LEU A 46 -14.73 16.51 11.23
C LEU A 46 -15.13 17.93 11.59
N GLY A 47 -16.43 18.23 11.66
CA GLY A 47 -16.94 19.59 11.80
C GLY A 47 -17.40 20.03 13.19
N THR A 48 -17.50 19.12 14.16
CA THR A 48 -18.03 19.45 15.49
C THR A 48 -17.07 20.30 16.33
N ASP A 49 -17.60 21.35 16.97
CA ASP A 49 -16.95 22.14 18.01
C ASP A 49 -17.18 21.57 19.43
N GLY A 50 -17.85 20.42 19.53
CA GLY A 50 -18.13 19.67 20.75
C GLY A 50 -17.01 18.71 21.18
N SER A 51 -17.21 18.04 22.32
CA SER A 51 -16.31 16.96 22.74
C SER A 51 -16.56 15.70 21.90
N VAL A 52 -15.54 15.28 21.15
CA VAL A 52 -15.62 14.04 20.37
C VAL A 52 -15.77 12.80 21.26
N THR A 53 -15.21 12.80 22.46
CA THR A 53 -15.37 11.68 23.41
C THR A 53 -16.84 11.36 23.66
N ASN A 54 -17.65 12.36 24.00
CA ASN A 54 -19.09 12.15 24.25
C ASN A 54 -19.83 11.70 22.99
N LEU A 55 -19.50 12.27 21.83
CA LEU A 55 -20.11 11.86 20.56
C LEU A 55 -19.79 10.40 20.24
N LEU A 56 -18.55 9.97 20.45
CA LEU A 56 -18.14 8.58 20.26
C LEU A 56 -18.86 7.64 21.22
N GLU A 57 -19.08 8.01 22.47
CA GLU A 57 -19.87 7.21 23.41
C GLU A 57 -21.31 7.00 22.90
N VAL A 58 -21.93 8.06 22.38
CA VAL A 58 -23.28 8.01 21.80
C VAL A 58 -23.31 7.17 20.52
N ILE A 59 -22.36 7.39 19.59
CA ILE A 59 -22.29 6.68 18.31
C ILE A 59 -22.02 5.19 18.50
N THR A 60 -21.13 4.85 19.44
CA THR A 60 -20.66 3.47 19.62
C THR A 60 -21.43 2.69 20.68
N GLY A 61 -22.26 3.37 21.48
CA GLY A 61 -22.93 2.77 22.63
C GLY A 61 -21.96 2.22 23.69
N SER A 62 -20.70 2.64 23.67
CA SER A 62 -19.62 2.10 24.51
C SER A 62 -18.89 3.24 25.23
N PRO A 63 -18.55 3.10 26.52
CA PRO A 63 -17.68 4.06 27.20
C PRO A 63 -16.35 4.19 26.47
N ILE A 64 -15.85 5.42 26.35
CA ILE A 64 -14.56 5.69 25.70
C ILE A 64 -13.47 5.84 26.75
N GLU A 65 -12.40 5.07 26.58
CA GLU A 65 -11.20 5.12 27.39
C GLU A 65 -10.09 5.82 26.61
N ILE A 66 -9.19 6.50 27.34
CA ILE A 66 -8.03 7.16 26.76
C ILE A 66 -6.79 6.38 27.14
N GLU A 67 -6.00 6.01 26.14
CA GLU A 67 -4.67 5.45 26.32
C GLU A 67 -3.63 6.47 25.89
N THR A 68 -2.77 6.90 26.82
CA THR A 68 -1.69 7.81 26.49
C THR A 68 -0.49 7.05 25.94
N LEU A 69 -0.11 7.38 24.70
CA LEU A 69 1.02 6.77 24.02
C LEU A 69 2.31 7.52 24.29
N VAL A 70 2.24 8.85 24.32
CA VAL A 70 3.38 9.74 24.58
C VAL A 70 2.90 10.92 25.39
N GLN A 71 3.65 11.29 26.42
CA GLN A 71 3.48 12.56 27.11
C GLN A 71 4.84 13.09 27.57
N LYS A 72 5.19 14.29 27.14
CA LYS A 72 6.45 14.94 27.52
C LYS A 72 6.36 16.46 27.39
N VAL A 73 7.20 17.15 28.14
CA VAL A 73 7.44 18.58 27.94
C VAL A 73 8.49 18.73 26.85
N MET A 74 8.24 19.60 25.87
CA MET A 74 9.19 19.91 24.81
C MET A 74 9.10 21.38 24.38
N PRO A 75 10.17 21.95 23.82
CA PRO A 75 10.11 23.28 23.23
C PRO A 75 9.19 23.30 22.01
N ALA A 76 8.39 24.35 21.85
CA ALA A 76 7.56 24.56 20.68
C ALA A 76 8.40 24.85 19.43
N ASP A 77 8.15 24.12 18.35
CA ASP A 77 8.67 24.45 17.03
C ASP A 77 7.91 25.64 16.39
N GLU A 78 8.36 26.07 15.22
CA GLU A 78 7.74 27.19 14.48
C GLU A 78 6.26 26.98 14.14
N ALA A 79 5.85 25.74 13.86
CA ALA A 79 4.47 25.43 13.50
C ALA A 79 3.56 25.47 14.75
N VAL A 80 4.00 24.83 15.83
CA VAL A 80 3.31 24.81 17.12
C VAL A 80 3.24 26.22 17.72
N ALA A 81 4.33 26.99 17.63
CA ALA A 81 4.41 28.37 18.11
C ALA A 81 3.39 29.27 17.40
N ARG A 82 3.28 29.20 16.07
CA ARG A 82 2.24 29.91 15.30
C ARG A 82 0.84 29.49 15.69
N GLU A 83 0.59 28.19 15.78
CA GLU A 83 -0.75 27.66 16.06
C GLU A 83 -1.26 28.11 17.44
N LEU A 84 -0.37 28.10 18.43
CA LEU A 84 -0.65 28.49 19.81
C LEU A 84 -0.44 29.99 20.09
N GLN A 85 0.08 30.76 19.14
CA GLN A 85 0.45 32.18 19.33
C GLN A 85 1.39 32.38 20.53
N ILE A 86 2.46 31.58 20.59
CA ILE A 86 3.54 31.66 21.59
C ILE A 86 4.88 31.85 20.86
N ASN A 87 5.96 32.13 21.59
CA ASN A 87 7.27 32.21 20.98
C ASN A 87 7.85 30.80 20.70
N PRO A 88 8.60 30.62 19.61
CA PRO A 88 9.40 29.41 19.40
C PRO A 88 10.30 29.13 20.61
N GLY A 89 10.44 27.86 20.98
CA GLY A 89 11.22 27.43 22.14
C GLY A 89 10.48 27.45 23.48
N GLU A 90 9.27 28.02 23.57
CA GLU A 90 8.48 27.96 24.79
C GLU A 90 8.03 26.53 25.12
N GLU A 91 8.03 26.18 26.42
CA GLU A 91 7.66 24.84 26.86
C GLU A 91 6.18 24.53 26.65
N VAL A 92 5.93 23.45 25.92
CA VAL A 92 4.59 22.89 25.71
C VAL A 92 4.52 21.46 26.26
N ASN A 93 3.39 21.13 26.88
CA ASN A 93 3.02 19.74 27.12
C ASN A 93 2.57 19.12 25.79
N PHE A 94 3.38 18.20 25.26
CA PHE A 94 3.08 17.41 24.10
C PHE A 94 2.47 16.07 24.53
N ARG A 95 1.29 15.76 24.02
CA ARG A 95 0.58 14.53 24.38
C ARG A 95 -0.04 13.89 23.14
N ILE A 96 0.25 12.60 22.96
CA ILE A 96 -0.38 11.71 21.99
C ILE A 96 -1.25 10.72 22.76
N VAL A 97 -2.52 10.64 22.39
CA VAL A 97 -3.47 9.70 22.98
C VAL A 97 -4.25 8.93 21.92
N LEU A 98 -4.74 7.76 22.31
CA LEU A 98 -5.64 6.93 21.53
C LEU A 98 -6.96 6.79 22.28
N LEU A 99 -8.05 7.23 21.67
CA LEU A 99 -9.40 7.03 22.19
C LEU A 99 -9.86 5.63 21.76
N LYS A 100 -10.19 4.78 22.73
CA LYS A 100 -10.57 3.38 22.52
C LYS A 100 -11.94 3.08 23.10
N LYS A 101 -12.69 2.15 22.49
CA LYS A 101 -13.84 1.55 23.16
C LYS A 101 -13.35 0.75 24.36
N LYS A 102 -13.90 1.00 25.55
CA LYS A 102 -13.49 0.30 26.77
C LYS A 102 -13.65 -1.23 26.67
N ALA A 103 -14.73 -1.70 26.03
CA ALA A 103 -15.06 -3.12 25.93
C ALA A 103 -14.19 -3.88 24.91
N SER A 104 -14.12 -3.39 23.67
CA SER A 104 -13.40 -4.08 22.59
C SER A 104 -11.93 -3.67 22.47
N ARG A 105 -11.51 -2.61 23.16
CA ARG A 105 -10.20 -1.95 23.03
C ARG A 105 -9.92 -1.45 21.60
N GLU A 106 -10.95 -1.37 20.76
CA GLU A 106 -10.89 -0.85 19.40
C GLU A 106 -10.52 0.64 19.42
N ALA A 107 -9.48 0.99 18.68
CA ALA A 107 -9.02 2.36 18.52
C ALA A 107 -9.91 3.14 17.55
N LEU A 108 -10.34 4.32 17.98
CA LEU A 108 -11.29 5.17 17.24
C LEU A 108 -10.66 6.46 16.75
N ILE A 109 -9.93 7.17 17.62
CA ILE A 109 -9.30 8.45 17.28
C ILE A 109 -7.88 8.47 17.85
N TYR A 110 -6.93 8.87 17.01
CA TYR A 110 -5.56 9.19 17.38
C TYR A 110 -5.46 10.70 17.51
N ALA A 111 -5.16 11.21 18.70
CA ALA A 111 -5.17 12.63 18.98
C ALA A 111 -3.79 13.11 19.43
N VAL A 112 -3.29 14.15 18.78
CA VAL A 112 -2.05 14.85 19.12
C VAL A 112 -2.41 16.22 19.66
N SER A 113 -1.83 16.60 20.79
CA SER A 113 -2.13 17.87 21.45
C SER A 113 -0.88 18.58 21.95
N HIS A 114 -0.92 19.91 21.88
CA HIS A 114 0.11 20.80 22.40
C HIS A 114 -0.54 21.85 23.31
N THR A 115 0.00 22.00 24.53
CA THR A 115 -0.51 22.97 25.51
C THR A 115 0.63 23.80 26.11
N PRO A 116 0.64 25.14 25.98
CA PRO A 116 1.67 25.99 26.58
C PRO A 116 1.59 25.94 28.11
N LEU A 117 2.68 25.53 28.77
CA LEU A 117 2.69 25.37 30.23
C LEU A 117 2.55 26.69 30.97
N LYS A 118 3.07 27.79 30.41
CA LYS A 118 2.98 29.13 31.01
C LYS A 118 1.56 29.69 31.09
N ARG A 119 0.62 29.14 30.33
CA ARG A 119 -0.80 29.56 30.32
C ARG A 119 -1.67 28.75 31.29
N LEU A 120 -1.08 27.82 32.03
CA LEU A 120 -1.78 26.93 32.94
C LEU A 120 -1.55 27.34 34.39
N ASP A 121 -2.63 27.41 35.16
CA ASP A 121 -2.55 27.50 36.61
C ASP A 121 -2.02 26.17 37.18
N ALA A 122 -1.40 26.20 38.37
CA ALA A 122 -0.69 25.04 38.94
C ALA A 122 -1.58 23.78 39.04
N SER A 123 -2.82 23.92 39.53
CA SER A 123 -3.76 22.80 39.66
C SER A 123 -4.19 22.20 38.32
N PHE A 124 -4.34 23.04 37.29
CA PHE A 124 -4.67 22.59 35.94
C PHE A 124 -3.48 21.90 35.27
N LYS A 125 -2.27 22.43 35.51
CA LYS A 125 -1.01 21.82 35.06
C LYS A 125 -0.83 20.42 35.67
N ASP A 126 -1.11 20.25 36.95
CA ASP A 126 -1.01 18.95 37.63
C ASP A 126 -1.97 17.92 37.03
N ASP A 127 -3.23 18.28 36.79
CA ASP A 127 -4.18 17.34 36.16
C ASP A 127 -3.85 17.05 34.69
N LEU A 128 -3.32 18.03 33.94
CA LEU A 128 -2.93 17.83 32.54
C LEU A 128 -1.66 17.00 32.39
N THR A 129 -0.77 17.04 33.39
CA THR A 129 0.44 16.22 33.44
C THR A 129 0.15 14.76 33.85
N ARG A 130 -1.06 14.46 34.33
CA ARG A 130 -1.51 13.08 34.57
C ARG A 130 -1.94 12.42 33.26
N ALA A 131 -1.25 11.32 32.93
CA ALA A 131 -1.38 10.65 31.65
C ALA A 131 -2.81 10.17 31.32
N ASP A 132 -3.64 9.81 32.28
CA ASP A 132 -4.88 9.07 31.96
C ASP A 132 -6.16 9.92 32.05
N ILE A 133 -6.05 11.24 32.27
CA ILE A 133 -7.23 12.10 32.38
C ILE A 133 -7.53 12.76 31.02
N PRO A 134 -8.76 12.63 30.48
CA PRO A 134 -9.17 13.33 29.26
C PRO A 134 -9.14 14.85 29.41
N ILE A 135 -8.66 15.56 28.39
CA ILE A 135 -8.64 17.04 28.36
C ILE A 135 -10.04 17.61 28.63
N GLY A 136 -11.09 17.02 28.05
CA GLY A 136 -12.47 17.45 28.30
C GLY A 136 -12.92 17.32 29.76
N VAL A 137 -12.48 16.27 30.46
CA VAL A 137 -12.77 16.06 31.89
C VAL A 137 -12.02 17.08 32.74
N ILE A 138 -10.75 17.37 32.41
CA ILE A 138 -9.94 18.38 33.08
C ILE A 138 -10.60 19.76 32.93
N LEU A 139 -11.00 20.15 31.71
CA LEU A 139 -11.68 21.42 31.46
C LEU A 139 -12.97 21.55 32.28
N LYS A 140 -13.75 20.47 32.39
CA LYS A 140 -14.99 20.46 33.18
C LYS A 140 -14.72 20.54 34.68
N LYS A 141 -13.73 19.80 35.19
CA LYS A 141 -13.32 19.80 36.61
C LYS A 141 -12.91 21.19 37.08
N HIS A 142 -12.21 21.94 36.22
CA HIS A 142 -11.73 23.30 36.52
C HIS A 142 -12.70 24.40 36.06
N HIS A 143 -13.93 24.04 35.66
CA HIS A 143 -14.96 24.98 35.17
C HIS A 143 -14.43 25.96 34.11
N ILE A 144 -13.61 25.45 33.18
CA ILE A 144 -12.99 26.27 32.14
C ILE A 144 -14.01 26.54 31.03
N GLU A 145 -14.49 27.78 30.99
CA GLU A 145 -15.21 28.31 29.83
C GLU A 145 -14.26 28.44 28.65
N SER A 146 -14.59 27.73 27.56
CA SER A 146 -13.78 27.70 26.35
C SER A 146 -14.65 27.46 25.12
N ARG A 147 -14.12 27.85 23.96
CA ARG A 147 -14.72 27.54 22.65
C ARG A 147 -13.70 26.80 21.80
N ARG A 148 -14.17 25.97 20.88
CA ARG A 148 -13.31 25.30 19.89
C ARG A 148 -13.39 26.06 18.56
N ASP A 149 -12.23 26.40 18.00
CA ASP A 149 -12.09 26.93 16.65
C ASP A 149 -11.51 25.84 15.75
N ILE A 150 -12.32 25.30 14.83
CA ILE A 150 -11.82 24.36 13.81
C ILE A 150 -10.93 25.13 12.84
N THR A 151 -9.65 24.78 12.78
CA THR A 151 -8.67 25.45 11.92
C THR A 151 -8.48 24.76 10.59
N SER A 152 -8.63 23.43 10.54
CA SER A 152 -8.61 22.70 9.27
C SER A 152 -9.32 21.36 9.35
N THR A 153 -9.80 20.88 8.20
CA THR A 153 -10.14 19.49 7.97
C THR A 153 -9.38 19.04 6.72
N ALA A 154 -8.67 17.91 6.82
CA ALA A 154 -7.83 17.40 5.74
C ALA A 154 -7.83 15.87 5.75
N PHE A 155 -7.14 15.28 4.78
CA PHE A 155 -6.83 13.86 4.76
C PHE A 155 -5.34 13.65 4.52
N SER A 156 -4.85 12.48 4.91
CA SER A 156 -3.45 12.09 4.79
C SER A 156 -3.35 10.59 4.58
N SER A 157 -2.22 10.12 4.07
CA SER A 157 -1.90 8.70 4.05
C SER A 157 -1.57 8.19 5.45
N ALA A 158 -1.97 6.96 5.79
CA ALA A 158 -1.62 6.32 7.04
C ALA A 158 -0.08 6.19 7.18
N ALA A 159 0.46 6.83 8.23
CA ALA A 159 1.83 6.70 8.68
C ALA A 159 1.99 5.46 9.56
N GLU A 160 3.23 5.11 9.91
CA GLU A 160 3.54 3.91 10.71
C GLU A 160 2.85 3.93 12.09
N GLU A 161 2.78 5.10 12.74
CA GLU A 161 2.01 5.28 13.98
C GLU A 161 0.51 5.01 13.80
N HIS A 162 -0.08 5.43 12.68
CA HIS A 162 -1.49 5.13 12.37
C HIS A 162 -1.71 3.64 12.12
N CYS A 163 -0.79 2.99 11.39
CA CYS A 163 -0.84 1.55 11.15
C CYS A 163 -0.80 0.76 12.46
N ARG A 164 0.08 1.16 13.40
CA ARG A 164 0.15 0.57 14.75
C ARG A 164 -1.08 0.87 15.59
N ALA A 165 -1.60 2.09 15.53
CA ALA A 165 -2.73 2.52 16.34
C ALA A 165 -4.06 1.86 15.93
N PHE A 166 -4.31 1.74 14.62
CA PHE A 166 -5.61 1.32 14.08
C PHE A 166 -5.58 -0.05 13.39
N GLY A 167 -4.41 -0.65 13.17
CA GLY A 167 -4.30 -1.87 12.35
C GLY A 167 -4.62 -1.64 10.86
N VAL A 168 -4.60 -0.38 10.40
CA VAL A 168 -4.79 -0.03 8.99
C VAL A 168 -3.53 -0.34 8.19
N PHE A 169 -3.69 -0.52 6.87
CA PHE A 169 -2.57 -0.65 5.97
C PHE A 169 -1.88 0.71 5.74
N SER A 170 -0.58 0.65 5.46
CA SER A 170 0.19 1.83 5.04
C SER A 170 -0.49 2.51 3.87
N ARG A 171 -0.56 3.85 3.90
CA ARG A 171 -1.18 4.67 2.85
C ARG A 171 -2.69 4.51 2.68
N GLU A 172 -3.38 3.83 3.60
CA GLU A 172 -4.83 4.03 3.73
C GLU A 172 -5.15 5.49 4.02
N ILE A 173 -6.34 5.94 3.61
CA ILE A 173 -6.76 7.32 3.82
C ILE A 173 -7.12 7.50 5.30
N MET A 174 -6.47 8.47 5.92
CA MET A 174 -6.76 8.96 7.27
C MET A 174 -7.41 10.32 7.16
N LEU A 175 -8.58 10.47 7.74
CA LEU A 175 -9.26 11.75 7.90
C LEU A 175 -8.69 12.44 9.14
N ASN A 176 -8.43 13.74 9.04
CA ASN A 176 -7.94 14.51 10.17
C ASN A 176 -8.64 15.86 10.27
N ARG A 177 -8.76 16.34 11.50
CA ARG A 177 -9.21 17.69 11.82
C ARG A 177 -8.25 18.32 12.80
N ARG A 178 -8.01 19.62 12.64
CA ARG A 178 -7.24 20.42 13.58
C ARG A 178 -8.13 21.52 14.14
N TYR A 179 -7.99 21.75 15.43
CA TYR A 179 -8.72 22.81 16.11
C TYR A 179 -7.94 23.33 17.31
N ARG A 180 -8.37 24.50 17.77
CA ARG A 180 -7.81 25.15 18.95
C ARG A 180 -8.89 25.32 19.99
N ILE A 181 -8.56 25.04 21.24
CA ILE A 181 -9.37 25.41 22.39
C ILE A 181 -8.95 26.82 22.79
N ILE A 182 -9.86 27.79 22.69
CA ILE A 182 -9.61 29.20 23.01
C ILE A 182 -10.14 29.50 24.42
N ARG A 183 -9.32 30.15 25.24
CA ARG A 183 -9.68 30.67 26.57
C ARG A 183 -9.23 32.12 26.67
N HIS A 184 -10.11 33.02 27.13
CA HIS A 184 -9.82 34.46 27.26
C HIS A 184 -9.27 35.09 25.98
N GLY A 185 -9.80 34.67 24.82
CA GLY A 185 -9.38 35.15 23.51
C GLY A 185 -8.03 34.61 23.00
N GLN A 186 -7.36 33.74 23.75
CA GLN A 186 -6.04 33.19 23.40
C GLN A 186 -6.09 31.66 23.20
N PRO A 187 -5.27 31.08 22.29
CA PRO A 187 -5.17 29.63 22.12
C PRO A 187 -4.61 28.94 23.37
N LEU A 188 -5.39 28.08 24.01
CA LEU A 188 -4.95 27.30 25.17
C LEU A 188 -4.36 25.95 24.74
N ILE A 189 -5.03 25.23 23.83
CA ILE A 189 -4.61 23.90 23.39
C ILE A 189 -4.81 23.82 21.88
N SER A 190 -3.79 23.33 21.16
CA SER A 190 -3.94 22.90 19.77
C SER A 190 -4.10 21.39 19.74
N ILE A 191 -5.11 20.89 19.03
CA ILE A 191 -5.45 19.48 18.94
C ILE A 191 -5.62 19.09 17.48
N GLN A 192 -4.97 17.99 17.09
CA GLN A 192 -5.22 17.28 15.85
C GLN A 192 -5.79 15.91 16.17
N GLU A 193 -6.95 15.60 15.63
CA GLU A 193 -7.59 14.28 15.75
C GLU A 193 -7.60 13.61 14.38
N THR A 194 -7.20 12.35 14.34
CA THR A 194 -7.04 11.56 13.12
C THR A 194 -7.74 10.21 13.27
N PHE A 195 -8.45 9.77 12.23
CA PHE A 195 -9.14 8.48 12.20
C PHE A 195 -9.22 7.90 10.78
N PRO A 196 -9.31 6.57 10.60
CA PRO A 196 -9.38 5.96 9.27
C PRO A 196 -10.63 6.38 8.48
N TYR A 197 -10.49 6.59 7.18
CA TYR A 197 -11.61 6.89 6.25
C TYR A 197 -12.68 5.78 6.21
N ASN A 198 -12.30 4.55 6.52
CA ASN A 198 -13.24 3.43 6.55
C ASN A 198 -13.87 3.21 7.93
N SER A 199 -13.51 4.01 8.95
CA SER A 199 -14.18 4.00 10.25
C SER A 199 -15.47 4.84 10.21
N PHE A 200 -16.45 4.47 11.04
CA PHE A 200 -17.74 5.18 11.18
C PHE A 200 -18.57 5.23 9.88
N ARG A 201 -18.50 4.18 9.06
CA ARG A 201 -19.37 3.99 7.90
C ARG A 201 -20.39 2.90 8.20
N ASP A 202 -21.57 3.01 7.58
CA ASP A 202 -22.64 1.99 7.72
C ASP A 202 -22.39 0.77 6.80
N GLU A 203 -21.62 0.98 5.73
CA GLU A 203 -21.33 -0.04 4.73
C GLU A 203 -20.04 -0.78 5.09
N GLN A 204 -20.13 -2.11 5.14
CA GLN A 204 -18.96 -2.98 5.31
C GLN A 204 -18.03 -2.87 4.09
N LYS A 205 -16.75 -2.66 4.35
CA LYS A 205 -15.72 -2.62 3.32
C LYS A 205 -14.71 -3.74 3.51
N VAL A 206 -14.19 -4.23 2.39
CA VAL A 206 -13.06 -5.17 2.37
C VAL A 206 -11.88 -4.46 1.75
N LEU A 207 -10.79 -4.39 2.49
CA LEU A 207 -9.51 -3.88 2.03
C LEU A 207 -8.54 -5.03 1.87
N ILE A 208 -7.81 -5.04 0.77
CA ILE A 208 -6.79 -6.03 0.47
C ILE A 208 -5.51 -5.32 0.06
N GLN A 209 -4.43 -5.58 0.80
CA GLN A 209 -3.09 -5.17 0.42
C GLN A 209 -2.28 -6.38 -0.06
N THR A 210 -1.93 -6.40 -1.34
CA THR A 210 -1.20 -7.52 -1.95
C THR A 210 0.32 -7.30 -1.90
N PRO A 211 1.14 -8.35 -1.90
CA PRO A 211 2.53 -8.23 -2.32
C PRO A 211 2.66 -7.92 -3.83
N SER A 212 3.88 -7.66 -4.27
CA SER A 212 4.31 -7.95 -5.65
C SER A 212 5.30 -9.11 -5.65
N ARG A 213 5.78 -9.55 -6.82
CA ARG A 213 6.62 -10.76 -6.91
C ARG A 213 7.68 -10.64 -7.99
N LEU A 214 8.93 -10.92 -7.61
CA LEU A 214 10.03 -11.21 -8.53
C LEU A 214 9.95 -12.65 -9.04
N HIS A 215 10.03 -12.83 -10.34
CA HIS A 215 10.09 -14.15 -10.97
C HIS A 215 11.51 -14.39 -11.50
N LEU A 216 12.25 -15.18 -10.73
CA LEU A 216 13.68 -15.38 -10.92
C LEU A 216 13.99 -16.29 -12.11
N THR A 217 13.23 -17.35 -12.33
CA THR A 217 13.40 -18.26 -13.48
C THR A 217 12.27 -19.28 -13.58
N LEU A 218 12.12 -19.91 -14.77
CA LEU A 218 11.36 -21.14 -14.96
C LEU A 218 12.30 -22.35 -14.92
N THR A 219 11.87 -23.46 -14.34
CA THR A 219 12.75 -24.61 -14.02
C THR A 219 12.91 -25.58 -15.19
N ASP A 220 11.86 -26.32 -15.57
CA ASP A 220 11.93 -27.38 -16.57
C ASP A 220 11.07 -27.06 -17.80
N LEU A 221 11.71 -26.62 -18.89
CA LEU A 221 11.07 -26.50 -20.19
C LEU A 221 11.64 -27.53 -21.19
N THR A 222 12.06 -28.70 -20.71
CA THR A 222 12.51 -29.81 -21.57
C THR A 222 11.33 -30.67 -22.06
N GLY A 223 10.31 -30.87 -21.23
CA GLY A 223 9.20 -31.79 -21.49
C GLY A 223 9.57 -33.27 -21.44
N SER A 224 10.78 -33.62 -20.99
CA SER A 224 11.32 -34.99 -21.03
C SER A 224 11.08 -35.80 -19.74
N SER A 225 10.78 -35.13 -18.64
CA SER A 225 10.66 -35.71 -17.29
C SER A 225 9.23 -36.13 -16.91
N GLY A 226 8.26 -35.99 -17.83
CA GLY A 226 6.83 -36.08 -17.52
C GLY A 226 6.28 -34.86 -16.76
N ARG A 227 7.10 -33.80 -16.62
CA ARG A 227 6.73 -32.50 -16.07
C ARG A 227 7.25 -31.36 -16.93
N VAL A 228 6.64 -30.18 -16.78
CA VAL A 228 7.10 -28.92 -17.37
C VAL A 228 6.83 -27.75 -16.43
N ASP A 229 7.44 -26.62 -16.78
CA ASP A 229 7.42 -25.34 -16.09
C ASP A 229 8.15 -25.40 -14.74
N GLY A 230 7.48 -25.02 -13.64
CA GLY A 230 8.16 -24.80 -12.38
C GLY A 230 8.73 -23.40 -12.31
N GLY A 231 8.56 -22.72 -11.20
CA GLY A 231 8.99 -21.33 -11.04
C GLY A 231 9.69 -21.07 -9.72
N VAL A 232 10.63 -20.13 -9.73
CA VAL A 232 11.32 -19.61 -8.53
C VAL A 232 11.04 -18.12 -8.40
N GLY A 233 10.72 -17.65 -7.19
CA GLY A 233 10.36 -16.25 -6.99
C GLY A 233 10.49 -15.76 -5.56
N ILE A 234 10.49 -14.43 -5.43
CA ILE A 234 10.54 -13.72 -4.16
C ILE A 234 9.34 -12.80 -4.09
N SER A 235 8.60 -12.85 -3.00
CA SER A 235 7.50 -11.91 -2.73
C SER A 235 8.06 -10.60 -2.17
N LEU A 236 7.53 -9.47 -2.61
CA LEU A 236 8.00 -8.13 -2.27
C LEU A 236 6.94 -7.37 -1.48
N ASP A 237 7.39 -6.52 -0.54
CA ASP A 237 6.50 -5.66 0.25
C ASP A 237 6.03 -4.43 -0.54
N GLU A 238 6.97 -3.75 -1.21
CA GLU A 238 6.68 -2.71 -2.20
C GLU A 238 7.32 -3.04 -3.57
N PRO A 239 6.68 -2.64 -4.68
CA PRO A 239 5.36 -2.00 -4.74
C PRO A 239 4.23 -3.00 -4.39
N ASN A 240 3.11 -2.47 -3.90
CA ASN A 240 1.92 -3.24 -3.54
C ASN A 240 0.65 -2.65 -4.17
N ILE A 241 -0.40 -3.48 -4.24
CA ILE A 241 -1.75 -3.03 -4.62
C ILE A 241 -2.56 -2.87 -3.34
N LEU A 242 -3.29 -1.76 -3.24
CA LEU A 242 -4.31 -1.54 -2.22
C LEU A 242 -5.67 -1.46 -2.92
N LEU A 243 -6.47 -2.50 -2.74
CA LEU A 243 -7.82 -2.60 -3.29
C LEU A 243 -8.84 -2.48 -2.16
N GLU A 244 -9.78 -1.56 -2.31
CA GLU A 244 -10.93 -1.39 -1.44
C GLU A 244 -12.19 -1.86 -2.19
N ALA A 245 -13.08 -2.57 -1.51
CA ALA A 245 -14.31 -3.08 -2.09
C ALA A 245 -15.48 -2.88 -1.13
N GLU A 246 -16.63 -2.52 -1.68
CA GLU A 246 -17.91 -2.42 -0.96
C GLU A 246 -19.03 -3.03 -1.83
N ARG A 247 -20.11 -3.50 -1.20
CA ARG A 247 -21.28 -3.99 -1.95
C ARG A 247 -21.91 -2.83 -2.72
N SER A 248 -22.43 -3.13 -3.90
CA SER A 248 -23.10 -2.19 -4.79
C SER A 248 -24.13 -2.94 -5.63
N GLU A 249 -25.11 -2.23 -6.20
CA GLU A 249 -26.07 -2.82 -7.14
C GLU A 249 -25.34 -3.37 -8.37
N ASP A 250 -24.51 -2.52 -8.99
CA ASP A 250 -23.66 -2.88 -10.12
C ASP A 250 -22.26 -3.35 -9.69
N LEU A 251 -21.62 -4.14 -10.54
CA LEU A 251 -20.19 -4.45 -10.46
C LEU A 251 -19.38 -3.42 -11.27
N VAL A 252 -18.69 -2.53 -10.56
CA VAL A 252 -17.88 -1.45 -11.15
C VAL A 252 -16.50 -1.40 -10.52
N ALA A 253 -15.50 -0.94 -11.27
CA ALA A 253 -14.14 -0.75 -10.78
C ALA A 253 -13.58 0.61 -11.19
N HIS A 254 -12.82 1.25 -10.30
CA HIS A 254 -12.20 2.55 -10.52
C HIS A 254 -10.74 2.57 -10.05
N GLY A 255 -9.91 3.38 -10.70
CA GLY A 255 -8.48 3.51 -10.41
C GLY A 255 -7.60 2.83 -11.46
N GLU A 256 -6.30 2.76 -11.17
CA GLU A 256 -5.32 2.21 -12.11
C GLU A 256 -5.56 0.71 -12.35
N ASN A 257 -5.59 0.29 -13.63
CA ASN A 257 -5.84 -1.10 -14.02
C ASN A 257 -7.21 -1.65 -13.58
N ALA A 258 -8.22 -0.78 -13.44
CA ALA A 258 -9.58 -1.13 -13.03
C ALA A 258 -10.23 -2.22 -13.90
N ASP A 259 -10.04 -2.18 -15.22
CA ASP A 259 -10.59 -3.17 -16.16
C ASP A 259 -10.20 -4.60 -15.77
N ARG A 260 -8.97 -4.77 -15.31
CA ARG A 260 -8.45 -6.07 -14.91
C ARG A 260 -9.04 -6.56 -13.59
N ALA A 261 -9.25 -5.65 -12.63
CA ALA A 261 -9.96 -5.97 -11.41
C ALA A 261 -11.41 -6.36 -11.72
N LEU A 262 -12.06 -5.61 -12.63
CA LEU A 262 -13.43 -5.83 -13.05
C LEU A 262 -13.61 -7.20 -13.74
N ASP A 263 -12.72 -7.57 -14.66
CA ASP A 263 -12.77 -8.86 -15.36
C ASP A 263 -12.65 -10.04 -14.39
N ALA A 264 -11.68 -9.96 -13.48
CA ALA A 264 -11.46 -10.98 -12.46
C ALA A 264 -12.65 -11.09 -11.50
N ALA A 265 -13.17 -9.94 -11.06
CA ALA A 265 -14.34 -9.86 -10.20
C ALA A 265 -15.58 -10.45 -10.88
N ARG A 266 -15.81 -10.12 -12.16
CA ARG A 266 -16.93 -10.64 -12.95
C ARG A 266 -16.86 -12.15 -13.13
N ALA A 267 -15.65 -12.69 -13.34
CA ALA A 267 -15.45 -14.14 -13.43
C ALA A 267 -15.85 -14.85 -12.13
N VAL A 268 -15.44 -14.32 -10.96
CA VAL A 268 -15.80 -14.88 -9.65
C VAL A 268 -17.28 -14.67 -9.33
N GLN A 269 -17.82 -13.48 -9.61
CA GLN A 269 -19.23 -13.15 -9.44
C GLN A 269 -20.12 -14.15 -10.19
N LYS A 270 -19.82 -14.41 -11.46
CA LYS A 270 -20.55 -15.38 -12.29
C LYS A 270 -20.39 -16.81 -11.78
N HIS A 271 -19.19 -17.19 -11.34
CA HIS A 271 -18.92 -18.55 -10.85
C HIS A 271 -19.71 -18.87 -9.57
N LEU A 272 -19.86 -17.90 -8.67
CA LEU A 272 -20.48 -18.08 -7.35
C LEU A 272 -21.93 -17.57 -7.26
N GLY A 273 -22.43 -16.87 -8.29
CA GLY A 273 -23.76 -16.25 -8.28
C GLY A 273 -23.87 -15.11 -7.27
N LEU A 274 -22.86 -14.22 -7.21
CA LEU A 274 -22.81 -13.10 -6.27
C LEU A 274 -23.45 -11.82 -6.84
N GLY A 275 -23.82 -10.89 -5.96
CA GLY A 275 -24.30 -9.56 -6.34
C GLY A 275 -23.18 -8.62 -6.82
N GLY A 276 -23.49 -7.34 -7.02
CA GLY A 276 -22.54 -6.31 -7.45
C GLY A 276 -21.56 -5.86 -6.37
N ALA A 277 -20.52 -5.13 -6.78
CA ALA A 277 -19.55 -4.53 -5.88
C ALA A 277 -18.90 -3.31 -6.54
N ARG A 278 -18.57 -2.30 -5.75
CA ARG A 278 -17.70 -1.20 -6.18
C ARG A 278 -16.28 -1.51 -5.73
N LEU A 279 -15.37 -1.63 -6.68
CA LEU A 279 -13.94 -1.82 -6.44
C LEU A 279 -13.19 -0.51 -6.67
N GLN A 280 -12.43 -0.06 -5.69
CA GLN A 280 -11.59 1.11 -5.78
C GLN A 280 -10.13 0.70 -5.61
N ILE A 281 -9.34 0.81 -6.68
CA ILE A 281 -7.90 0.61 -6.64
C ILE A 281 -7.30 1.92 -6.12
N ARG A 282 -6.95 1.94 -4.84
CA ARG A 282 -6.35 3.11 -4.17
C ARG A 282 -4.86 3.25 -4.50
N ARG A 283 -4.19 2.13 -4.76
CA ARG A 283 -2.79 2.07 -5.18
C ARG A 283 -2.58 0.90 -6.14
N GLY A 284 -1.88 1.16 -7.22
CA GLY A 284 -1.40 0.16 -8.18
C GLY A 284 0.10 0.33 -8.45
N TYR A 285 0.60 -0.50 -9.35
CA TYR A 285 1.90 -0.33 -9.98
C TYR A 285 1.79 -0.74 -11.45
N ARG A 286 2.71 -0.23 -12.27
CA ARG A 286 2.73 -0.44 -13.71
C ARG A 286 2.62 -1.93 -14.06
N MET A 287 1.68 -2.27 -14.92
CA MET A 287 1.49 -3.65 -15.37
C MET A 287 2.57 -4.05 -16.39
N HIS A 288 2.79 -5.37 -16.53
CA HIS A 288 3.73 -5.93 -17.51
C HIS A 288 5.21 -5.52 -17.31
N VAL A 289 5.56 -5.07 -16.11
CA VAL A 289 6.95 -4.80 -15.72
C VAL A 289 7.67 -5.99 -15.08
N GLY A 290 7.02 -7.17 -15.01
CA GLY A 290 7.65 -8.37 -14.44
C GLY A 290 7.39 -8.60 -12.96
N LEU A 291 6.51 -7.81 -12.33
CA LEU A 291 6.22 -7.86 -10.89
C LEU A 291 4.95 -8.65 -10.52
N GLY A 292 4.31 -9.32 -11.48
CA GLY A 292 3.15 -10.17 -11.22
C GLY A 292 1.84 -9.43 -10.90
N GLY A 293 1.76 -8.12 -11.15
CA GLY A 293 0.60 -7.27 -10.82
C GLY A 293 -0.72 -7.79 -11.40
N GLY A 294 -0.67 -8.41 -12.57
CA GLY A 294 -1.86 -8.96 -13.18
C GLY A 294 -2.47 -10.15 -12.43
N THR A 295 -1.67 -10.94 -11.71
CA THR A 295 -2.17 -12.04 -10.87
C THR A 295 -2.63 -11.49 -9.51
N GLN A 296 -1.83 -10.60 -8.92
CA GLN A 296 -2.13 -9.99 -7.62
C GLN A 296 -3.45 -9.20 -7.64
N MET A 297 -3.65 -8.34 -8.65
CA MET A 297 -4.89 -7.56 -8.82
C MET A 297 -6.11 -8.48 -8.99
N GLY A 298 -6.00 -9.50 -9.84
CA GLY A 298 -7.12 -10.40 -10.13
C GLY A 298 -7.53 -11.24 -8.91
N ILE A 299 -6.54 -11.77 -8.18
CA ILE A 299 -6.80 -12.50 -6.94
C ILE A 299 -7.39 -11.58 -5.88
N ALA A 300 -6.88 -10.34 -5.72
CA ALA A 300 -7.43 -9.37 -4.78
C ALA A 300 -8.90 -9.06 -5.09
N ALA A 301 -9.25 -8.77 -6.34
CA ALA A 301 -10.62 -8.46 -6.74
C ALA A 301 -11.58 -9.65 -6.48
N GLY A 302 -11.16 -10.87 -6.84
CA GLY A 302 -11.93 -12.09 -6.58
C GLY A 302 -12.08 -12.39 -5.08
N LYS A 303 -11.02 -12.22 -4.31
CA LYS A 303 -11.02 -12.41 -2.86
C LYS A 303 -11.92 -11.40 -2.18
N ALA A 304 -11.87 -10.12 -2.58
CA ALA A 304 -12.71 -9.07 -2.03
C ALA A 304 -14.22 -9.37 -2.20
N LEU A 305 -14.64 -9.88 -3.36
CA LEU A 305 -16.00 -10.37 -3.58
C LEU A 305 -16.37 -11.54 -2.66
N CYS A 306 -15.48 -12.52 -2.52
CA CYS A 306 -15.70 -13.66 -1.64
C CYS A 306 -15.93 -13.21 -0.19
N GLU A 307 -15.12 -12.28 0.29
CA GLU A 307 -15.23 -11.70 1.63
C GLU A 307 -16.52 -10.87 1.79
N LEU A 308 -16.81 -9.97 0.84
CA LEU A 308 -18.01 -9.12 0.88
C LEU A 308 -19.30 -9.94 0.96
N TYR A 309 -19.35 -11.11 0.33
CA TYR A 309 -20.54 -11.96 0.29
C TYR A 309 -20.50 -13.14 1.28
N GLY A 310 -19.43 -13.27 2.09
CA GLY A 310 -19.29 -14.38 3.04
C GLY A 310 -19.23 -15.76 2.36
N ARG A 311 -18.65 -15.84 1.15
CA ARG A 311 -18.52 -17.07 0.34
C ARG A 311 -17.04 -17.34 0.09
N PRO A 312 -16.31 -17.85 1.10
CA PRO A 312 -14.86 -17.97 1.01
C PRO A 312 -14.44 -19.00 -0.05
N LEU A 313 -13.52 -18.59 -0.92
CA LEU A 313 -12.75 -19.47 -1.79
C LEU A 313 -11.27 -19.44 -1.40
N SER A 314 -10.57 -20.54 -1.67
CA SER A 314 -9.11 -20.56 -1.58
C SER A 314 -8.51 -19.63 -2.63
N VAL A 315 -7.33 -19.10 -2.34
CA VAL A 315 -6.57 -18.24 -3.27
C VAL A 315 -6.33 -18.97 -4.59
N ARG A 316 -6.09 -20.29 -4.53
CA ARG A 316 -5.86 -21.16 -5.70
C ARG A 316 -7.12 -21.36 -6.53
N ASP A 317 -8.29 -21.49 -5.90
CA ASP A 317 -9.57 -21.57 -6.61
C ASP A 317 -9.90 -20.27 -7.31
N ILE A 318 -9.69 -19.14 -6.64
CA ILE A 318 -9.84 -17.81 -7.27
C ILE A 318 -8.91 -17.71 -8.48
N ALA A 319 -7.61 -18.02 -8.31
CA ALA A 319 -6.63 -18.00 -9.39
C ALA A 319 -7.04 -18.88 -10.58
N ARG A 320 -7.60 -20.08 -10.32
CA ARG A 320 -8.14 -20.98 -11.35
C ARG A 320 -9.32 -20.35 -12.09
N ILE A 321 -10.28 -19.75 -11.38
CA ILE A 321 -11.45 -19.09 -11.98
C ILE A 321 -11.02 -17.94 -12.91
N ILE A 322 -10.04 -17.14 -12.49
CA ILE A 322 -9.53 -16.00 -13.26
C ILE A 322 -8.43 -16.39 -14.27
N ARG A 323 -8.20 -17.70 -14.48
CA ARG A 323 -7.22 -18.27 -15.43
C ARG A 323 -5.80 -17.75 -15.20
N ARG A 324 -5.30 -17.89 -13.97
CA ARG A 324 -3.93 -17.54 -13.57
C ARG A 324 -3.19 -18.74 -13.00
N GLY A 325 -1.87 -18.73 -13.18
CA GLY A 325 -0.95 -19.73 -12.61
C GLY A 325 -0.69 -20.97 -13.47
N GLY A 326 -1.06 -20.98 -14.76
CA GLY A 326 -0.91 -22.15 -15.64
C GLY A 326 0.51 -22.45 -16.15
N THR A 327 1.51 -21.67 -15.74
CA THR A 327 2.95 -21.94 -15.95
C THR A 327 3.63 -22.06 -14.60
N SER A 328 3.41 -21.09 -13.71
CA SER A 328 3.99 -21.09 -12.37
C SER A 328 2.94 -20.68 -11.33
N GLY A 329 2.96 -21.40 -10.21
CA GLY A 329 2.11 -21.18 -9.05
C GLY A 329 2.65 -20.13 -8.08
N ILE A 330 3.91 -19.71 -8.19
CA ILE A 330 4.52 -18.78 -7.22
C ILE A 330 3.81 -17.42 -7.18
N GLY A 331 3.16 -16.97 -8.25
CA GLY A 331 2.38 -15.73 -8.23
C GLY A 331 1.15 -15.83 -7.32
N THR A 332 0.49 -16.99 -7.34
CA THR A 332 -0.62 -17.32 -6.44
C THR A 332 -0.12 -17.50 -5.01
N ALA A 333 1.01 -18.19 -4.85
CA ALA A 333 1.63 -18.41 -3.55
C ALA A 333 2.19 -17.14 -2.90
N ALA A 334 2.67 -16.18 -3.69
CA ALA A 334 3.05 -14.87 -3.18
C ALA A 334 1.86 -14.19 -2.49
N PHE A 335 0.67 -14.29 -3.08
CA PHE A 335 -0.55 -13.79 -2.44
C PHE A 335 -0.95 -14.62 -1.20
N GLU A 336 -0.71 -15.93 -1.21
CA GLU A 336 -1.14 -16.84 -0.13
C GLU A 336 -0.21 -16.80 1.09
N THR A 337 1.10 -16.88 0.88
CA THR A 337 2.09 -17.14 1.96
C THR A 337 3.29 -16.19 1.96
N GLY A 338 3.57 -15.49 0.86
CA GLY A 338 4.80 -14.71 0.71
C GLY A 338 6.09 -15.55 0.77
N GLY A 339 7.23 -14.86 0.86
CA GLY A 339 8.56 -15.44 1.03
C GLY A 339 9.29 -15.76 -0.27
N PHE A 340 10.33 -16.59 -0.17
CA PHE A 340 11.01 -17.27 -1.27
C PHE A 340 10.24 -18.54 -1.63
N LEU A 341 9.90 -18.69 -2.91
CA LEU A 341 8.91 -19.66 -3.38
C LEU A 341 9.49 -20.47 -4.54
N ILE A 342 9.32 -21.80 -4.48
CA ILE A 342 9.59 -22.72 -5.58
C ILE A 342 8.35 -23.57 -5.82
N ASP A 343 7.88 -23.63 -7.06
CA ASP A 343 6.81 -24.54 -7.46
C ASP A 343 7.29 -25.65 -8.39
N GLY A 344 6.61 -26.79 -8.34
CA GLY A 344 6.99 -28.00 -9.08
C GLY A 344 6.43 -28.08 -10.49
N GLY A 345 5.87 -26.98 -11.04
CA GLY A 345 5.26 -26.97 -12.37
C GLY A 345 4.07 -27.91 -12.51
N HIS A 346 3.88 -28.45 -13.72
CA HIS A 346 2.71 -29.23 -14.11
C HIS A 346 3.11 -30.61 -14.65
N SER A 347 2.20 -31.57 -14.51
CA SER A 347 2.33 -32.84 -15.24
C SER A 347 2.22 -32.60 -16.75
N TYR A 348 3.08 -33.27 -17.53
CA TYR A 348 3.24 -33.04 -18.96
C TYR A 348 3.09 -34.32 -19.78
N GLY A 349 2.42 -34.21 -20.92
CA GLY A 349 2.23 -35.28 -21.89
C GLY A 349 0.75 -35.63 -22.14
N PRO A 350 0.47 -36.66 -22.97
CA PRO A 350 -0.88 -37.05 -23.31
C PRO A 350 -1.74 -37.37 -22.07
N GLY A 351 -2.90 -36.72 -21.97
CA GLY A 351 -3.83 -36.90 -20.86
C GLY A 351 -3.37 -36.30 -19.52
N LYS A 352 -2.33 -35.46 -19.52
CA LYS A 352 -1.83 -34.72 -18.34
C LYS A 352 -2.33 -33.27 -18.31
N GLU A 353 -1.90 -32.51 -17.30
CA GLU A 353 -2.32 -31.10 -17.14
C GLU A 353 -1.90 -30.23 -18.33
N LYS A 354 -0.72 -30.46 -18.91
CA LYS A 354 -0.23 -29.72 -20.07
C LYS A 354 0.28 -30.64 -21.18
N MET A 355 0.10 -30.18 -22.42
CA MET A 355 0.62 -30.82 -23.63
C MET A 355 1.49 -29.89 -24.48
N SER A 356 1.58 -28.61 -24.13
CA SER A 356 2.39 -27.61 -24.84
C SER A 356 3.04 -26.63 -23.87
N PHE A 357 4.19 -26.08 -24.29
CA PHE A 357 4.84 -24.97 -23.62
C PHE A 357 4.05 -23.69 -23.91
N SER A 358 3.59 -23.02 -22.86
CA SER A 358 2.74 -21.84 -23.01
C SER A 358 2.75 -20.98 -21.76
N PRO A 359 2.60 -19.65 -21.93
CA PRO A 359 2.49 -18.74 -20.80
C PRO A 359 1.16 -18.91 -20.07
N SER A 360 1.10 -18.45 -18.82
CA SER A 360 -0.02 -18.69 -17.92
C SER A 360 -1.33 -18.07 -18.43
N SER A 361 -1.23 -16.98 -19.19
CA SER A 361 -2.36 -16.28 -19.82
C SER A 361 -3.01 -17.07 -20.97
N ALA A 362 -2.27 -17.99 -21.59
CA ALA A 362 -2.73 -18.83 -22.70
C ALA A 362 -3.20 -20.22 -22.25
N CYS A 363 -2.99 -20.57 -20.98
CA CYS A 363 -3.42 -21.85 -20.41
C CYS A 363 -4.89 -21.81 -19.99
N THR A 364 -5.67 -22.85 -20.35
CA THR A 364 -7.06 -23.02 -19.93
C THR A 364 -7.21 -24.27 -19.08
N GLY A 365 -7.97 -24.19 -17.98
CA GLY A 365 -8.24 -25.35 -17.11
C GLY A 365 -7.05 -25.83 -16.26
N VAL A 366 -5.85 -25.26 -16.43
CA VAL A 366 -4.67 -25.60 -15.64
C VAL A 366 -4.76 -24.89 -14.29
N ARG A 367 -4.75 -25.67 -13.19
CA ARG A 367 -4.69 -25.14 -11.82
C ARG A 367 -3.31 -24.52 -11.57
N PRO A 368 -3.16 -23.55 -10.65
CA PRO A 368 -1.85 -23.07 -10.23
C PRO A 368 -0.93 -24.22 -9.80
N ALA A 369 0.33 -24.20 -10.25
CA ALA A 369 1.30 -25.22 -9.85
C ALA A 369 1.47 -25.26 -8.33
N ALA A 370 1.68 -26.47 -7.79
CA ALA A 370 1.87 -26.63 -6.35
C ALA A 370 3.26 -26.14 -5.95
N VAL A 371 3.31 -25.28 -4.93
CA VAL A 371 4.55 -24.90 -4.26
C VAL A 371 5.15 -26.11 -3.59
N THR A 372 6.39 -26.43 -3.91
CA THR A 372 7.16 -27.53 -3.33
C THR A 372 8.08 -27.05 -2.21
N MET A 373 8.51 -25.78 -2.24
CA MET A 373 9.34 -25.19 -1.19
C MET A 373 8.92 -23.75 -0.94
N ARG A 374 8.89 -23.37 0.34
CA ARG A 374 8.67 -21.99 0.79
C ARG A 374 9.57 -21.71 1.99
N HIS A 375 10.37 -20.65 1.89
CA HIS A 375 11.23 -20.19 2.98
C HIS A 375 10.98 -18.70 3.24
N ASP A 376 11.22 -18.28 4.48
CA ASP A 376 11.40 -16.86 4.76
C ASP A 376 12.62 -16.36 3.99
N PHE A 377 12.48 -15.24 3.30
CA PHE A 377 13.62 -14.54 2.74
C PHE A 377 14.28 -13.70 3.85
N PRO A 378 15.62 -13.65 3.96
CA PRO A 378 16.31 -12.96 5.05
C PRO A 378 15.90 -11.48 5.15
N ARG A 379 15.55 -11.03 6.37
CA ARG A 379 14.96 -9.69 6.60
C ARG A 379 15.97 -8.54 6.48
N ASP A 380 17.23 -8.87 6.67
CA ASP A 380 18.33 -7.91 6.63
C ASP A 380 18.74 -7.57 5.20
N TRP A 381 18.49 -8.48 4.26
CA TRP A 381 18.69 -8.23 2.84
C TRP A 381 17.66 -7.21 2.32
N LYS A 382 18.17 -6.28 1.52
CA LYS A 382 17.45 -5.24 0.81
C LYS A 382 17.37 -5.62 -0.65
N ILE A 383 16.25 -5.25 -1.27
CA ILE A 383 16.01 -5.47 -2.69
C ILE A 383 15.88 -4.10 -3.33
N ILE A 384 16.75 -3.79 -4.29
CA ILE A 384 16.67 -2.58 -5.09
C ILE A 384 15.97 -2.94 -6.39
N LEU A 385 14.89 -2.25 -6.73
CA LEU A 385 14.13 -2.43 -7.95
C LEU A 385 14.34 -1.23 -8.86
N ALA A 386 14.87 -1.46 -10.06
CA ALA A 386 14.99 -0.47 -11.11
C ALA A 386 13.94 -0.76 -12.21
N LEU A 387 13.10 0.24 -12.49
CA LEU A 387 12.00 0.19 -13.43
C LEU A 387 12.24 1.24 -14.53
N PRO A 388 12.97 0.90 -15.60
CA PRO A 388 13.23 1.84 -16.69
C PRO A 388 11.95 2.16 -17.45
N GLU A 389 11.82 3.41 -17.90
CA GLU A 389 10.67 3.90 -18.67
C GLU A 389 10.80 3.54 -20.16
N ILE A 390 10.93 2.24 -20.42
CA ILE A 390 11.00 1.67 -21.77
C ILE A 390 9.69 0.94 -22.12
N ALA A 391 9.58 0.50 -23.38
CA ALA A 391 8.48 -0.33 -23.83
C ALA A 391 8.34 -1.58 -22.94
N ALA A 392 7.09 -1.98 -22.70
CA ALA A 392 6.83 -3.17 -21.91
C ALA A 392 7.47 -4.41 -22.56
N GLY A 393 7.83 -5.36 -21.70
CA GLY A 393 8.34 -6.65 -22.12
C GLY A 393 7.37 -7.46 -22.98
N ALA A 394 7.82 -8.64 -23.42
CA ALA A 394 6.96 -9.56 -24.15
C ALA A 394 5.71 -9.91 -23.33
N HIS A 395 4.53 -9.75 -23.95
CA HIS A 395 3.24 -10.07 -23.35
C HIS A 395 2.26 -10.53 -24.44
N GLY A 396 1.24 -11.29 -24.05
CA GLY A 396 0.20 -11.74 -24.96
C GLY A 396 0.76 -12.62 -26.09
N LYS A 397 0.47 -12.27 -27.35
CA LYS A 397 0.90 -13.07 -28.51
C LYS A 397 2.43 -13.20 -28.62
N ARG A 398 3.17 -12.13 -28.34
CA ARG A 398 4.65 -12.14 -28.39
C ARG A 398 5.25 -13.13 -27.39
N GLU A 399 4.66 -13.24 -26.20
CA GLU A 399 5.07 -14.22 -25.19
C GLU A 399 4.83 -15.65 -25.68
N VAL A 400 3.65 -15.91 -26.26
CA VAL A 400 3.31 -17.21 -26.86
C VAL A 400 4.31 -17.60 -27.96
N ASP A 401 4.66 -16.64 -28.83
CA ASP A 401 5.61 -16.87 -29.91
C ASP A 401 7.01 -17.23 -29.36
N ILE A 402 7.49 -16.56 -28.31
CA ILE A 402 8.78 -16.90 -27.68
C ILE A 402 8.78 -18.31 -27.10
N PHE A 403 7.73 -18.73 -26.39
CA PHE A 403 7.64 -20.10 -25.89
C PHE A 403 7.69 -21.12 -27.04
N ARG A 404 7.02 -20.85 -28.15
CA ARG A 404 7.04 -21.72 -29.33
C ARG A 404 8.42 -21.78 -29.98
N ASP A 405 9.09 -20.64 -30.09
CA ASP A 405 10.33 -20.52 -30.88
C ASP A 405 11.56 -21.02 -30.10
N TYR A 406 11.52 -21.03 -28.76
CA TYR A 406 12.66 -21.37 -27.91
C TYR A 406 12.48 -22.62 -27.02
N CYS A 407 11.32 -23.29 -27.04
CA CYS A 407 11.11 -24.55 -26.33
C CYS A 407 11.02 -25.74 -27.31
N PRO A 408 11.50 -26.94 -26.93
CA PRO A 408 12.06 -27.30 -25.62
C PRO A 408 13.50 -26.79 -25.42
N LEU A 409 13.90 -26.63 -24.16
CA LEU A 409 15.26 -26.26 -23.79
C LEU A 409 16.24 -27.44 -23.78
N PRO A 410 17.56 -27.20 -23.92
CA PRO A 410 18.58 -28.21 -23.74
C PRO A 410 18.56 -28.79 -22.31
N VAL A 411 18.57 -30.12 -22.21
CA VAL A 411 18.53 -30.85 -20.92
C VAL A 411 19.68 -30.44 -20.00
N ALA A 412 20.88 -30.24 -20.54
CA ALA A 412 22.06 -29.84 -19.75
C ALA A 412 21.87 -28.48 -19.05
N GLU A 413 21.24 -27.50 -19.73
CA GLU A 413 20.95 -26.18 -19.12
C GLU A 413 19.94 -26.32 -17.97
N VAL A 414 18.92 -27.18 -18.12
CA VAL A 414 17.92 -27.43 -17.07
C VAL A 414 18.51 -28.21 -15.89
N HIS A 415 19.42 -29.15 -16.13
CA HIS A 415 20.15 -29.85 -15.06
C HIS A 415 20.99 -28.88 -14.23
N GLU A 416 21.74 -27.99 -14.88
CA GLU A 416 22.50 -26.97 -14.18
C GLU A 416 21.58 -26.03 -13.40
N LEU A 417 20.45 -25.62 -14.01
CA LEU A 417 19.48 -24.76 -13.34
C LEU A 417 18.90 -25.41 -12.08
N CYS A 418 18.54 -26.70 -12.13
CA CYS A 418 18.12 -27.45 -10.96
C CYS A 418 19.20 -27.49 -9.86
N TYR A 419 20.48 -27.63 -10.24
CA TYR A 419 21.59 -27.53 -9.30
C TYR A 419 21.68 -26.14 -8.65
N GLN A 420 21.60 -25.06 -9.45
CA GLN A 420 21.60 -23.69 -8.92
C GLN A 420 20.44 -23.46 -7.95
N ILE A 421 19.26 -24.01 -8.22
CA ILE A 421 18.09 -23.83 -7.36
C ILE A 421 18.23 -24.66 -6.07
N LEU A 422 18.40 -25.98 -6.18
CA LEU A 422 18.30 -26.89 -5.05
C LEU A 422 19.55 -26.97 -4.19
N VAL A 423 20.74 -26.87 -4.81
CA VAL A 423 22.02 -27.04 -4.12
C VAL A 423 22.64 -25.70 -3.74
N ARG A 424 22.29 -24.60 -4.44
CA ARG A 424 22.82 -23.27 -4.13
C ARG A 424 21.79 -22.33 -3.50
N MET A 425 20.74 -21.94 -4.23
CA MET A 425 19.79 -20.92 -3.76
C MET A 425 19.10 -21.33 -2.47
N VAL A 426 18.56 -22.55 -2.39
CA VAL A 426 17.79 -23.01 -1.22
C VAL A 426 18.66 -23.03 0.05
N PRO A 427 19.84 -23.68 0.10
CA PRO A 427 20.71 -23.60 1.28
C PRO A 427 21.11 -22.17 1.62
N SER A 428 21.43 -21.35 0.63
CA SER A 428 21.85 -19.95 0.87
C SER A 428 20.76 -19.09 1.52
N ILE A 429 19.48 -19.37 1.22
CA ILE A 429 18.35 -18.72 1.90
C ILE A 429 18.23 -19.19 3.35
N VAL A 430 18.43 -20.49 3.62
CA VAL A 430 18.31 -21.08 4.96
C VAL A 430 19.47 -20.66 5.87
N GLU A 431 20.67 -20.58 5.32
CA GLU A 431 21.91 -20.22 6.02
C GLU A 431 22.20 -18.72 5.99
N GLU A 432 21.35 -17.94 5.29
CA GLU A 432 21.50 -16.50 5.10
C GLU A 432 22.86 -16.11 4.47
N SER A 433 23.38 -16.94 3.55
CA SER A 433 24.59 -16.65 2.77
C SER A 433 24.26 -15.79 1.54
N LEU A 434 24.44 -14.47 1.66
CA LEU A 434 24.11 -13.52 0.60
C LEU A 434 24.98 -13.70 -0.65
N ASP A 435 26.28 -13.91 -0.47
CA ASP A 435 27.23 -14.06 -1.57
C ASP A 435 26.96 -15.34 -2.38
N ASP A 436 26.66 -16.45 -1.71
CA ASP A 436 26.33 -17.71 -2.39
C ASP A 436 25.00 -17.65 -3.11
N PHE A 437 24.00 -17.00 -2.49
CA PHE A 437 22.73 -16.73 -3.14
C PHE A 437 22.93 -15.86 -4.37
N GLY A 438 23.73 -14.80 -4.24
CA GLY A 438 24.03 -13.85 -5.30
C GLY A 438 24.74 -14.51 -6.49
N ALA A 439 25.76 -15.33 -6.22
CA ALA A 439 26.47 -16.10 -7.24
C ALA A 439 25.52 -17.03 -8.03
N ALA A 440 24.59 -17.71 -7.34
CA ALA A 440 23.60 -18.56 -7.99
C ALA A 440 22.63 -17.76 -8.86
N ILE A 441 22.13 -16.61 -8.38
CA ILE A 441 21.24 -15.72 -9.14
C ILE A 441 21.91 -15.22 -10.41
N ASN A 442 23.16 -14.74 -10.30
CA ASN A 442 23.93 -14.24 -11.43
C ASN A 442 24.09 -15.34 -12.48
N ARG A 443 24.44 -16.58 -12.07
CA ARG A 443 24.58 -17.70 -12.99
C ARG A 443 23.25 -18.06 -13.68
N VAL A 444 22.13 -18.01 -12.97
CA VAL A 444 20.81 -18.26 -13.54
C VAL A 444 20.44 -17.27 -14.64
N GLN A 445 21.01 -16.06 -14.67
CA GLN A 445 20.76 -15.10 -15.76
C GLN A 445 21.34 -15.55 -17.11
N GLU A 446 22.24 -16.53 -17.12
CA GLU A 446 23.00 -16.97 -18.29
C GLU A 446 22.60 -18.35 -18.82
N ILE A 447 21.63 -19.02 -18.19
CA ILE A 447 21.21 -20.38 -18.56
C ILE A 447 19.70 -20.52 -18.64
N GLY A 448 19.24 -21.57 -19.33
CA GLY A 448 17.85 -21.94 -19.46
C GLY A 448 17.01 -20.86 -20.14
N PHE A 449 15.74 -20.80 -19.78
CA PHE A 449 14.82 -19.81 -20.35
C PHE A 449 15.18 -18.38 -19.97
N LYS A 450 15.81 -18.19 -18.80
CA LYS A 450 16.19 -16.87 -18.32
C LYS A 450 17.22 -16.21 -19.25
N ARG A 451 18.18 -16.97 -19.79
CA ARG A 451 19.11 -16.46 -20.81
C ARG A 451 18.36 -15.84 -21.99
N ILE A 452 17.30 -16.49 -22.46
CA ILE A 452 16.47 -16.01 -23.56
C ILE A 452 15.68 -14.76 -23.13
N GLU A 453 15.08 -14.77 -21.94
CA GLU A 453 14.39 -13.58 -21.39
C GLU A 453 15.33 -12.37 -21.35
N VAL A 454 16.58 -12.55 -20.91
CA VAL A 454 17.62 -11.51 -20.84
C VAL A 454 18.05 -11.07 -22.23
N MET A 455 18.37 -12.00 -23.13
CA MET A 455 18.82 -11.72 -24.50
C MET A 455 17.82 -10.87 -25.30
N LEU A 456 16.52 -11.00 -25.03
CA LEU A 456 15.46 -10.29 -25.75
C LEU A 456 15.16 -8.88 -25.21
N GLN A 457 15.85 -8.43 -24.15
CA GLN A 457 15.60 -7.13 -23.52
C GLN A 457 16.30 -5.97 -24.22
N HIS A 458 15.85 -4.76 -23.86
CA HIS A 458 16.50 -3.53 -24.25
C HIS A 458 17.92 -3.43 -23.64
N PRO A 459 18.93 -2.86 -24.35
CA PRO A 459 20.30 -2.72 -23.84
C PRO A 459 20.42 -2.10 -22.44
N VAL A 460 19.54 -1.16 -22.10
CA VAL A 460 19.50 -0.53 -20.76
C VAL A 460 19.32 -1.54 -19.62
N VAL A 461 18.61 -2.66 -19.86
CA VAL A 461 18.42 -3.72 -18.86
C VAL A 461 19.74 -4.42 -18.55
N HIS A 462 20.54 -4.69 -19.57
CA HIS A 462 21.88 -5.27 -19.40
C HIS A 462 22.81 -4.30 -18.66
N ASN A 463 22.80 -3.03 -19.07
CA ASN A 463 23.57 -1.98 -18.42
C ASN A 463 23.18 -1.85 -16.94
N LEU A 464 21.88 -1.86 -16.62
CA LEU A 464 21.39 -1.82 -15.24
C LEU A 464 21.92 -2.99 -14.41
N MET A 465 21.81 -4.22 -14.92
CA MET A 465 22.31 -5.40 -14.23
C MET A 465 23.82 -5.31 -13.96
N GLU A 466 24.59 -4.76 -14.90
CA GLU A 466 26.03 -4.57 -14.74
C GLU A 466 26.36 -3.46 -13.72
N GLN A 467 25.79 -2.26 -13.89
CA GLN A 467 26.07 -1.10 -13.03
C GLN A 467 25.65 -1.36 -11.58
N MET A 468 24.51 -2.00 -11.35
CA MET A 468 24.07 -2.34 -9.98
C MET A 468 25.01 -3.33 -9.30
N ARG A 469 25.60 -4.29 -10.03
CA ARG A 469 26.62 -5.20 -9.47
C ARG A 469 27.94 -4.48 -9.21
N GLN A 470 28.39 -3.63 -10.13
CA GLN A 470 29.61 -2.82 -9.94
C GLN A 470 29.50 -1.87 -8.73
N ALA A 471 28.29 -1.40 -8.42
CA ALA A 471 27.98 -0.60 -7.25
C ALA A 471 27.87 -1.40 -5.94
N GLY A 472 28.18 -2.70 -5.94
CA GLY A 472 28.29 -3.51 -4.72
C GLY A 472 27.10 -4.44 -4.44
N ALA A 473 26.15 -4.62 -5.36
CA ALA A 473 25.13 -5.64 -5.18
C ALA A 473 25.72 -7.06 -5.31
N ALA A 474 25.36 -7.95 -4.38
CA ALA A 474 25.75 -9.37 -4.45
C ALA A 474 25.23 -10.04 -5.73
N CYS A 475 24.05 -9.63 -6.19
CA CYS A 475 23.55 -9.99 -7.52
C CYS A 475 22.64 -8.93 -8.11
N ALA A 476 22.50 -8.99 -9.43
CA ALA A 476 21.44 -8.30 -10.16
C ALA A 476 20.84 -9.23 -11.22
N GLY A 477 19.51 -9.17 -11.40
CA GLY A 477 18.79 -10.05 -12.31
C GLY A 477 17.52 -9.42 -12.88
N LEU A 478 16.97 -10.09 -13.89
CA LEU A 478 15.75 -9.69 -14.59
C LEU A 478 14.53 -10.43 -14.04
N SER A 479 13.41 -9.73 -13.80
CA SER A 479 12.15 -10.36 -13.38
C SER A 479 11.24 -10.74 -14.56
N SER A 480 11.23 -12.03 -14.90
CA SER A 480 10.55 -12.59 -16.08
C SER A 480 10.78 -11.77 -17.36
N PHE A 481 9.74 -11.54 -18.17
CA PHE A 481 9.82 -10.79 -19.43
C PHE A 481 9.77 -9.27 -19.28
N GLY A 482 9.39 -8.76 -18.11
CA GLY A 482 9.28 -7.31 -17.92
C GLY A 482 10.63 -6.65 -17.67
N PRO A 483 10.77 -5.35 -17.95
CA PRO A 483 12.05 -4.66 -17.85
C PRO A 483 12.54 -4.40 -16.40
N ALA A 484 11.84 -4.89 -15.37
CA ALA A 484 12.27 -4.72 -13.99
C ALA A 484 13.57 -5.48 -13.72
N VAL A 485 14.61 -4.73 -13.38
CA VAL A 485 15.86 -5.25 -12.86
C VAL A 485 15.82 -5.17 -11.34
N TYR A 486 16.16 -6.26 -10.68
CA TYR A 486 16.33 -6.28 -9.23
C TYR A 486 17.81 -6.48 -8.89
N ALA A 487 18.22 -5.92 -7.76
CA ALA A 487 19.48 -6.23 -7.12
C ALA A 487 19.27 -6.53 -5.64
N ILE A 488 20.16 -7.35 -5.06
CA ILE A 488 20.04 -7.80 -3.66
C ILE A 488 21.34 -7.50 -2.94
N THR A 489 21.23 -6.93 -1.75
CA THR A 489 22.36 -6.50 -0.93
C THR A 489 21.98 -6.47 0.56
N ASP A 490 22.94 -6.54 1.47
CA ASP A 490 22.76 -6.24 2.90
C ASP A 490 23.24 -4.82 3.26
N THR A 491 24.10 -4.23 2.41
CA THR A 491 24.79 -2.95 2.59
C THR A 491 24.73 -2.10 1.31
N GLN A 492 25.22 -0.85 1.32
CA GLN A 492 25.39 -0.03 0.10
C GLN A 492 24.13 0.21 -0.76
N GLY A 493 22.93 0.05 -0.20
CA GLY A 493 21.68 0.17 -0.97
C GLY A 493 21.50 1.52 -1.67
N ARG A 494 22.07 2.60 -1.12
CA ARG A 494 22.03 3.94 -1.72
C ARG A 494 22.97 4.09 -2.92
N ASP A 495 24.14 3.46 -2.88
CA ASP A 495 25.11 3.52 -3.98
C ASP A 495 24.58 2.74 -5.19
N ILE A 496 23.98 1.57 -4.93
CA ILE A 496 23.28 0.77 -5.95
C ILE A 496 22.07 1.53 -6.52
N GLU A 497 21.30 2.22 -5.67
CA GLU A 497 20.21 3.08 -6.14
C GLU A 497 20.72 4.21 -7.05
N ALA A 498 21.81 4.87 -6.67
CA ALA A 498 22.42 5.94 -7.47
C ALA A 498 22.90 5.43 -8.83
N ALA A 499 23.61 4.29 -8.85
CA ALA A 499 24.07 3.65 -10.09
C ALA A 499 22.90 3.24 -11.00
N ALA A 500 21.81 2.71 -10.42
CA ALA A 500 20.61 2.39 -11.20
C ALA A 500 19.95 3.63 -11.81
N ARG A 501 19.88 4.75 -11.07
CA ARG A 501 19.36 6.02 -11.60
C ARG A 501 20.23 6.53 -12.73
N GLU A 502 21.55 6.51 -12.56
CA GLU A 502 22.50 6.94 -13.58
C GLU A 502 22.38 6.10 -14.86
N ALA A 503 22.29 4.78 -14.73
CA ALA A 503 22.10 3.86 -15.85
C ALA A 503 20.79 4.08 -16.63
N MET A 504 19.79 4.74 -16.02
CA MET A 504 18.51 5.07 -16.64
C MET A 504 18.39 6.54 -17.06
N ASN A 505 19.42 7.38 -16.89
CA ASN A 505 19.32 8.83 -17.14
C ASN A 505 18.77 9.17 -18.53
N GLU A 506 19.09 8.40 -19.57
CA GLU A 506 18.64 8.64 -20.94
C GLU A 506 17.18 8.23 -21.18
N VAL A 507 16.70 7.20 -20.50
CA VAL A 507 15.36 6.61 -20.74
C VAL A 507 14.33 7.01 -19.69
N GLY A 508 14.77 7.55 -18.54
CA GLY A 508 13.92 7.76 -17.38
C GLY A 508 13.55 6.46 -16.67
N GLY A 509 12.91 6.58 -15.51
CA GLY A 509 12.46 5.43 -14.74
C GLY A 509 12.41 5.70 -13.24
N GLU A 510 12.03 4.66 -12.51
CA GLU A 510 11.89 4.68 -11.06
C GLU A 510 12.84 3.68 -10.42
N VAL A 511 13.43 4.06 -9.28
CA VAL A 511 14.17 3.15 -8.41
C VAL A 511 13.50 3.13 -7.04
N LEU A 512 13.31 1.92 -6.53
CA LEU A 512 12.69 1.66 -5.23
C LEU A 512 13.57 0.71 -4.43
N ILE A 513 13.93 1.10 -3.21
CA ILE A 513 14.48 0.18 -2.21
C ILE A 513 13.32 -0.42 -1.43
N THR A 514 13.23 -1.74 -1.45
CA THR A 514 12.17 -2.52 -0.81
C THR A 514 12.77 -3.70 -0.04
N ARG A 515 11.89 -4.50 0.54
CA ARG A 515 12.24 -5.75 1.23
C ARG A 515 11.37 -6.88 0.70
N ALA A 516 11.81 -8.10 0.93
CA ALA A 516 10.94 -9.24 0.74
C ALA A 516 9.77 -9.20 1.75
N ARG A 517 8.61 -9.69 1.33
CA ARG A 517 7.46 -9.93 2.19
C ARG A 517 7.33 -11.43 2.45
N ASN A 518 7.59 -11.85 3.71
CA ASN A 518 7.47 -13.25 4.14
C ASN A 518 6.04 -13.66 4.54
N GLU A 519 5.05 -12.88 4.15
CA GLU A 519 3.64 -13.14 4.39
C GLU A 519 2.83 -12.85 3.13
N GLY A 520 1.62 -13.41 3.06
CA GLY A 520 0.72 -13.22 1.93
C GLY A 520 0.09 -11.82 1.87
N ALA A 521 -0.98 -11.72 1.09
CA ALA A 521 -1.83 -10.54 1.09
C ALA A 521 -2.55 -10.40 2.44
N ARG A 522 -2.66 -9.16 2.91
CA ARG A 522 -3.41 -8.85 4.12
C ARG A 522 -4.82 -8.45 3.72
N VAL A 523 -5.81 -8.96 4.45
CA VAL A 523 -7.22 -8.67 4.26
C VAL A 523 -7.77 -8.04 5.53
N ARG A 524 -8.45 -6.91 5.40
CA ARG A 524 -9.06 -6.18 6.52
C ARG A 524 -10.51 -5.87 6.17
N VAL A 525 -11.43 -6.28 7.04
CA VAL A 525 -12.83 -5.87 6.97
C VAL A 525 -12.98 -4.62 7.84
N ALA A 526 -13.57 -3.57 7.28
CA ALA A 526 -13.72 -2.26 7.90
C ALA A 526 -15.19 -1.86 8.01
#